data_AF-A0A3G8ZF42-F1
#
_entry.id   AF-A0A3G8ZF42-F1
#
_cell.length_a   1.000
_cell.length_b   1.000
_cell.length_c   1.000
_cell.angle_alpha   90.00
_cell.angle_beta   90.00
_cell.angle_gamma   90.00
#
_symmetry.space_group_name_H-M   'P 1'
#
loop_
_entity.id
_entity.type
_entity.pdbx_description
1 polymer ?
#
loop_
_entity_poly.entity_id
_entity_poly.type
_entity_poly.pdbx_seq_one_letter_code
_entity_poly.pdbx_strand_id
1 'polypeptide(L)'
;MNENITTPEIEILQYLNELAGKRFKPIKSNLTPIAARLKDGYTVQELKEIIQVKTLEWKNNEVMNAHLCPTTLFRPSNTDKYINQIIAIKENPQQYARYFAKINNVSTSAADNDDELEAMFGEE
;
A
#
# COMPACT_ATOMS: atom_id res chain seq x y z
N MET A 1 -25.55 -24.78 7.93
CA MET A 1 -24.29 -24.51 7.20
C MET A 1 -24.15 -23.00 7.20
N ASN A 2 -23.12 -22.46 7.85
CA ASN A 2 -22.99 -21.02 8.02
C ASN A 2 -22.71 -20.41 6.65
N GLU A 3 -23.72 -19.74 6.10
CA GLU A 3 -23.57 -18.86 4.95
C GLU A 3 -22.56 -17.78 5.36
N ASN A 4 -21.30 -17.94 4.92
CA ASN A 4 -20.33 -16.87 5.02
C ASN A 4 -20.83 -15.76 4.10
N ILE A 5 -21.54 -14.79 4.67
CA ILE A 5 -21.89 -13.55 3.99
C ILE A 5 -20.56 -12.83 3.72
N THR A 6 -19.97 -13.09 2.56
CA THR A 6 -18.78 -12.39 2.08
C THR A 6 -19.23 -11.01 1.64
N THR A 7 -19.20 -10.05 2.56
CA THR A 7 -19.38 -8.65 2.18
C THR A 7 -18.11 -8.15 1.48
N PRO A 8 -18.21 -7.14 0.60
CA PRO A 8 -17.03 -6.56 -0.07
C PRO A 8 -15.98 -6.07 0.94
N GLU A 9 -16.40 -5.61 2.12
CA GLU A 9 -15.49 -5.20 3.20
C GLU A 9 -14.65 -6.37 3.74
N ILE A 10 -15.29 -7.54 3.92
CA ILE A 10 -14.64 -8.76 4.39
C ILE A 10 -13.69 -9.28 3.31
N GLU A 11 -14.08 -9.23 2.05
CA GLU A 11 -13.24 -9.61 0.91
C GLU A 11 -11.96 -8.76 0.85
N ILE A 12 -12.08 -7.44 0.97
CA ILE A 12 -10.94 -6.51 0.98
C ILE A 12 -10.03 -6.78 2.19
N LEU A 13 -10.62 -7.04 3.36
CA LEU A 13 -9.85 -7.35 4.57
C LEU A 13 -9.09 -8.68 4.44
N GLN A 14 -9.73 -9.71 3.88
CA GLN A 14 -9.09 -10.99 3.58
C GLN A 14 -7.92 -10.80 2.61
N TYR A 15 -8.14 -10.02 1.55
CA TYR A 15 -7.10 -9.70 0.58
C TYR A 15 -5.88 -8.99 1.21
N LEU A 16 -6.11 -8.03 2.11
CA LEU A 16 -5.04 -7.40 2.89
C LEU A 16 -4.27 -8.44 3.73
N ASN A 17 -4.98 -9.34 4.41
CA ASN A 17 -4.36 -10.38 5.23
C ASN A 17 -3.46 -11.30 4.40
N GLU A 18 -3.94 -11.76 3.25
CA GLU A 18 -3.19 -12.65 2.35
C GLU A 18 -1.93 -11.98 1.83
N LEU A 19 -2.04 -10.74 1.34
CA LEU A 19 -0.94 -10.04 0.71
C LEU A 19 0.13 -9.58 1.73
N ALA A 20 -0.32 -8.96 2.83
CA ALA A 20 0.55 -8.42 3.87
C ALA A 20 1.02 -9.50 4.87
N GLY A 21 0.52 -10.73 4.78
CA GLY A 21 0.84 -11.81 5.72
C GLY A 21 0.29 -11.55 7.13
N LYS A 22 -0.86 -10.86 7.22
CA LYS A 22 -1.51 -10.48 8.49
C LYS A 22 -2.74 -11.33 8.76
N ARG A 23 -3.32 -11.20 9.96
CA ARG A 23 -4.49 -11.98 10.42
C ARG A 23 -5.51 -11.08 11.13
N PHE A 24 -5.85 -9.95 10.52
CA PHE A 24 -6.89 -9.06 11.01
C PHE A 24 -8.25 -9.75 10.99
N LYS A 25 -8.97 -9.69 12.11
CA LYS A 25 -10.32 -10.26 12.24
C LYS A 25 -11.36 -9.33 11.58
N PRO A 26 -12.45 -9.85 11.01
CA PRO A 26 -13.57 -9.06 10.46
C PRO A 26 -14.42 -8.46 11.58
N ILE A 27 -13.82 -7.58 12.37
CA ILE A 27 -14.48 -6.82 13.45
C ILE A 27 -14.75 -5.39 12.97
N LYS A 28 -15.69 -4.70 13.63
CA LYS A 28 -16.07 -3.31 13.30
C LYS A 28 -14.87 -2.39 13.11
N SER A 29 -13.88 -2.41 14.01
CA SER A 29 -12.71 -1.53 13.92
C SER A 29 -11.89 -1.71 12.64
N ASN A 30 -11.91 -2.89 12.03
CA ASN A 30 -11.20 -3.18 10.77
C ASN A 30 -12.09 -2.97 9.55
N LEU A 31 -13.39 -3.25 9.66
CA LEU A 31 -14.35 -3.16 8.56
C LEU A 31 -14.86 -1.73 8.36
N THR A 32 -15.07 -0.96 9.42
CA THR A 32 -15.62 0.41 9.35
C THR A 32 -14.80 1.33 8.44
N PRO A 33 -13.45 1.36 8.47
CA PRO A 33 -12.68 2.15 7.52
C PRO A 33 -12.93 1.75 6.07
N ILE A 34 -13.01 0.45 5.78
CA ILE A 34 -13.24 -0.11 4.44
C ILE A 34 -14.65 0.24 3.96
N ALA A 35 -15.66 -0.01 4.79
CA ALA A 35 -17.06 0.34 4.56
C ALA A 35 -17.22 1.82 4.22
N ALA A 36 -16.52 2.68 4.98
CA ALA A 36 -16.56 4.12 4.76
C ALA A 36 -16.01 4.50 3.38
N ARG A 37 -14.92 3.86 2.91
CA ARG A 37 -14.40 4.15 1.55
C ARG A 37 -15.35 3.67 0.46
N LEU A 38 -15.96 2.50 0.63
CA LEU A 38 -16.98 2.02 -0.32
C LEU A 38 -18.17 2.99 -0.40
N LYS A 39 -18.58 3.55 0.75
CA LYS A 39 -19.66 4.56 0.81
C LYS A 39 -19.26 5.91 0.20
N ASP A 40 -17.98 6.28 0.28
CA ASP A 40 -17.44 7.49 -0.36
C ASP A 40 -17.38 7.37 -1.89
N GLY A 41 -17.64 6.18 -2.45
CA GLY A 41 -17.70 5.93 -3.90
C GLY A 41 -16.50 5.19 -4.47
N TYR A 42 -15.53 4.80 -3.64
CA TYR A 42 -14.41 3.97 -4.10
C TYR A 42 -14.87 2.55 -4.40
N THR A 43 -14.30 1.97 -5.46
CA THR A 43 -14.58 0.59 -5.86
C THR A 43 -13.75 -0.42 -5.06
N VAL A 44 -14.25 -1.66 -4.99
CA VAL A 44 -13.50 -2.78 -4.38
C VAL A 44 -12.13 -2.94 -5.04
N GLN A 45 -12.06 -2.75 -6.36
CA GLN A 45 -10.82 -2.87 -7.13
C GLN A 45 -9.79 -1.82 -6.70
N GLU A 46 -10.19 -0.54 -6.62
CA GLU A 46 -9.32 0.55 -6.18
C GLU A 46 -8.76 0.31 -4.77
N LEU A 47 -9.60 -0.16 -3.84
CA LEU A 47 -9.16 -0.48 -2.48
C LEU A 47 -8.17 -1.65 -2.46
N LYS A 48 -8.35 -2.65 -3.32
CA LYS A 48 -7.37 -3.73 -3.50
C LYS A 48 -6.06 -3.25 -4.13
N GLU A 49 -6.10 -2.31 -5.05
CA GLU A 49 -4.88 -1.71 -5.63
C GLU A 49 -4.08 -0.94 -4.59
N ILE A 50 -4.74 -0.20 -3.68
CA ILE A 50 -4.07 0.43 -2.53
C ILE A 50 -3.34 -0.61 -1.69
N ILE A 51 -4.01 -1.72 -1.38
CA ILE A 51 -3.41 -2.82 -0.62
C ILE A 51 -2.19 -3.37 -1.35
N GLN A 52 -2.28 -3.61 -2.66
CA GLN A 52 -1.17 -4.12 -3.48
C GLN A 52 0.04 -3.21 -3.42
N VAL A 53 -0.13 -1.95 -3.80
CA VAL A 53 0.96 -0.97 -3.86
C VAL A 53 1.59 -0.78 -2.49
N LYS A 54 0.79 -0.52 -1.46
CA LYS A 54 1.33 -0.25 -0.11
C LYS A 54 2.01 -1.46 0.50
N THR A 55 1.51 -2.66 0.24
CA THR A 55 2.18 -3.88 0.68
C THR A 55 3.53 -4.04 -0.02
N LEU A 56 3.64 -3.77 -1.32
CA LEU A 56 4.91 -3.81 -2.03
C LEU A 56 5.91 -2.77 -1.52
N GLU A 57 5.45 -1.60 -1.07
CA GLU A 57 6.31 -0.55 -0.51
C GLU A 57 6.75 -0.83 0.93
N TRP A 58 5.83 -1.32 1.76
CA TRP A 58 6.01 -1.31 3.21
C TRP A 58 6.28 -2.69 3.81
N LYS A 59 5.98 -3.78 3.10
CA LYS A 59 6.11 -5.14 3.66
C LYS A 59 7.54 -5.46 4.08
N ASN A 60 8.53 -5.01 3.30
CA ASN A 60 9.95 -5.25 3.58
C ASN A 60 10.61 -4.15 4.43
N ASN A 61 9.86 -3.12 4.82
CA ASN A 61 10.35 -2.05 5.68
C ASN A 61 9.86 -2.30 7.12
N GLU A 62 10.78 -2.51 8.06
CA GLU A 62 10.46 -2.89 9.44
C GLU A 62 9.55 -1.88 10.15
N VAL A 63 9.74 -0.58 9.89
CA VAL A 63 8.94 0.49 10.50
C VAL A 63 7.58 0.59 9.82
N MET A 64 7.56 0.56 8.49
CA MET A 64 6.33 0.79 7.72
C MET A 64 5.41 -0.43 7.69
N ASN A 65 5.92 -1.64 7.89
CA ASN A 65 5.12 -2.86 7.94
C ASN A 65 4.04 -2.81 9.04
N ALA A 66 4.32 -2.16 10.17
CA ALA A 66 3.37 -1.96 11.26
C ALA A 66 2.14 -1.11 10.84
N HIS A 67 2.29 -0.28 9.81
CA HIS A 67 1.24 0.59 9.27
C HIS A 67 0.37 -0.09 8.19
N LEU A 68 0.65 -1.35 7.82
CA LEU A 68 -0.20 -2.15 6.92
C LEU A 68 -1.44 -2.67 7.65
N CYS A 69 -2.33 -1.76 8.04
CA CYS A 69 -3.61 -2.05 8.70
C CYS A 69 -4.76 -1.23 8.10
N PRO A 70 -6.02 -1.71 8.22
CA PRO A 70 -7.17 -1.05 7.60
C PRO A 70 -7.34 0.42 8.03
N THR A 71 -7.08 0.73 9.29
CA THR A 71 -7.22 2.09 9.84
C THR A 71 -6.25 3.09 9.21
N THR A 72 -5.05 2.64 8.82
CA THR A 72 -4.03 3.50 8.21
C THR A 72 -4.23 3.62 6.70
N LEU A 73 -4.47 2.48 6.03
CA LEU A 73 -4.63 2.41 4.58
C LEU A 73 -5.91 3.14 4.11
N PHE A 74 -7.00 3.00 4.86
CA PHE A 74 -8.31 3.53 4.51
C PHE A 74 -8.68 4.79 5.30
N ARG A 75 -7.67 5.52 5.78
CA ARG A 75 -7.87 6.86 6.34
C ARG A 75 -8.24 7.82 5.21
N PRO A 76 -9.26 8.70 5.36
CA PRO A 76 -9.70 9.58 4.28
C PRO A 76 -8.60 10.39 3.60
N SER A 77 -7.71 10.99 4.39
CA SER A 77 -6.60 11.79 3.89
C SER A 77 -5.50 10.99 3.17
N ASN A 78 -5.48 9.67 3.34
CA ASN A 78 -4.47 8.79 2.77
C ASN A 78 -4.99 8.08 1.50
N THR A 79 -6.25 7.64 1.52
CA THR A 79 -6.86 6.90 0.41
C THR A 79 -6.77 7.67 -0.89
N ASP A 80 -7.15 8.95 -0.89
CA ASP A 80 -7.07 9.80 -2.09
C ASP A 80 -5.63 9.92 -2.63
N LYS A 81 -4.66 10.12 -1.74
CA LYS A 81 -3.24 10.16 -2.11
C LYS A 81 -2.76 8.86 -2.76
N TYR A 82 -3.21 7.73 -2.23
CA TYR A 82 -2.80 6.42 -2.74
C TYR A 82 -3.44 6.10 -4.09
N ILE A 83 -4.69 6.53 -4.33
CA ILE A 83 -5.31 6.42 -5.65
C ILE A 83 -4.54 7.25 -6.68
N ASN A 84 -4.22 8.50 -6.36
CA ASN A 84 -3.41 9.34 -7.25
C ASN A 84 -2.02 8.72 -7.53
N GLN A 85 -1.39 8.11 -6.53
CA GLN A 85 -0.15 7.35 -6.73
C GLN A 85 -0.35 6.16 -7.68
N ILE A 86 -1.44 5.40 -7.56
CA ILE A 86 -1.76 4.27 -8.45
C ILE A 86 -1.95 4.75 -9.89
N ILE A 87 -2.61 5.89 -10.09
CA ILE A 87 -2.78 6.49 -11.42
C ILE A 87 -1.40 6.81 -12.02
N ALA A 88 -0.52 7.47 -11.26
CA ALA A 88 0.84 7.76 -11.71
C ALA A 88 1.65 6.48 -12.02
N ILE A 89 1.45 5.40 -11.24
CA ILE A 89 2.05 4.08 -11.50
C ILE A 89 1.59 3.51 -12.85
N LYS A 90 0.29 3.61 -13.14
CA LYS A 90 -0.30 3.12 -14.39
C LYS A 90 0.19 3.92 -15.60
N GLU A 91 0.43 5.22 -15.43
CA GLU A 91 0.99 6.08 -16.48
C GLU A 91 2.48 5.80 -16.75
N ASN A 92 3.26 5.48 -15.71
CA ASN A 92 4.72 5.32 -15.83
C ASN A 92 5.24 3.99 -15.23
N PRO A 93 4.81 2.83 -15.74
CA PRO A 93 5.08 1.53 -15.10
C PRO A 93 6.58 1.19 -15.01
N GLN A 94 7.39 1.62 -15.97
CA GLN A 94 8.83 1.35 -16.00
C GLN A 94 9.58 2.05 -14.84
N GLN A 95 9.19 3.30 -14.54
CA GLN A 95 9.78 4.07 -13.45
C GLN A 95 9.47 3.40 -12.10
N TYR A 96 8.22 3.01 -11.89
CA TYR A 96 7.81 2.37 -10.65
C TYR A 96 8.37 0.96 -10.49
N ALA A 97 8.54 0.19 -11.56
CA ALA A 97 9.24 -1.09 -11.50
C ALA A 97 10.68 -0.92 -10.95
N ARG A 98 11.41 0.11 -11.41
CA ARG A 98 12.74 0.45 -10.88
C ARG A 98 12.67 0.90 -9.42
N TYR A 99 11.71 1.73 -9.06
CA TYR A 99 11.48 2.17 -7.68
C TYR A 99 11.24 0.99 -6.72
N PHE A 100 10.29 0.10 -7.06
CA PHE A 100 9.98 -1.08 -6.27
C PHE A 100 11.16 -2.06 -6.18
N ALA A 101 11.94 -2.20 -7.25
CA ALA A 101 13.15 -3.00 -7.22
C ALA A 101 14.21 -2.39 -6.29
N LYS A 102 14.40 -1.06 -6.30
CA LYS A 102 15.35 -0.39 -5.40
C LYS A 102 14.95 -0.63 -3.95
N ILE A 103 13.70 -0.33 -3.57
CA ILE A 103 13.27 -0.40 -2.16
C ILE A 103 13.22 -1.83 -1.61
N ASN A 104 12.92 -2.83 -2.44
CA ASN A 104 12.79 -4.22 -1.98
C ASN A 104 14.11 -5.00 -2.03
N ASN A 105 15.12 -4.53 -2.77
CA ASN A 105 16.46 -5.14 -2.79
C ASN A 105 17.39 -4.60 -1.70
N VAL A 106 16.99 -3.60 -0.90
CA VAL A 106 17.84 -3.09 0.18
C VAL A 106 17.68 -3.97 1.42
N SER A 107 18.57 -4.95 1.58
CA SER A 107 18.98 -5.37 2.92
C SER A 107 19.71 -4.18 3.54
N THR A 108 19.04 -3.48 4.45
CA THR A 108 19.58 -2.50 5.42
C THR A 108 20.94 -1.88 5.09
N SER A 109 20.95 -0.63 4.64
CA SER A 109 21.92 0.35 5.14
C SER A 109 21.20 1.69 5.20
N ALA A 110 20.99 2.15 6.43
CA ALA A 110 20.81 3.58 6.66
C ALA A 110 22.01 4.28 6.02
N ALA A 111 21.74 5.35 5.26
CA ALA A 111 22.68 6.10 4.43
C ALA A 111 23.07 5.43 3.10
N ASP A 112 22.38 5.87 2.03
CA ASP A 112 22.99 5.95 0.71
C ASP A 112 22.67 7.34 0.15
N ASN A 113 23.47 8.26 0.69
CA ASN A 113 23.94 9.56 0.22
C ASN A 113 23.23 10.18 -1.00
N ASP A 114 22.60 11.33 -0.76
CA ASP A 114 22.21 12.31 -1.79
C ASP A 114 23.44 12.91 -2.52
N ASP A 115 24.66 12.67 -2.02
CA ASP A 115 25.93 13.27 -2.48
C ASP A 115 26.47 12.73 -3.83
N GLU A 116 26.03 11.57 -4.35
CA GLU A 116 26.65 10.99 -5.55
C GLU A 116 26.06 11.46 -6.90
N LEU A 117 25.02 12.31 -6.90
CA LEU A 117 24.53 12.97 -8.12
C LEU A 117 25.24 14.29 -8.41
N GLU A 118 25.77 14.96 -7.38
CA GLU A 118 26.47 16.25 -7.50
C GLU A 118 27.91 16.08 -8.02
N ALA A 119 28.48 14.88 -7.87
CA ALA A 119 29.82 14.53 -8.37
C ALA A 119 29.87 14.17 -9.87
N MET A 120 28.73 14.04 -10.58
CA MET A 120 28.72 13.73 -12.03
C MET A 120 28.51 14.96 -12.93
N PHE A 121 28.08 16.09 -12.35
CA PHE A 121 27.90 17.36 -13.06
C PHE A 121 28.68 18.52 -12.42
N GLY A 122 29.76 18.19 -11.69
CA GLY A 122 30.76 19.14 -11.24
C GLY A 122 31.96 19.16 -12.19
N GLU A 123 32.06 20.27 -12.91
CA GLU A 123 33.27 20.88 -13.50
C GLU A 123 33.94 20.20 -14.71
N GLU A 124 33.69 20.77 -15.90
CA GLU A 124 34.71 21.60 -16.57
C GLU A 124 34.05 22.85 -17.22
#